data_AF-A0A268JC99-F1
#
_entry.id   AF-A0A268JC99-F1
#
_cell.length_a   1.000
_cell.length_b   1.000
_cell.length_c   1.000
_cell.angle_alpha   90.00
_cell.angle_beta   90.00
_cell.angle_gamma   90.00
#
_symmetry.space_group_name_H-M   'P 1'
#
loop_
_entity.id
_entity.type
_entity.pdbx_description
1 polymer ?
#
loop_
_entity_poly.entity_id
_entity_poly.type
_entity_poly.pdbx_seq_one_letter_code
_entity_poly.pdbx_strand_id
1 'polypeptide(L)'
;MVVLGLQKSSYSSSYYFNLGYIIKDLNEKANPIYTDGNIRLRFDFDLNEKKTDIVDFNKVQNDKLIKKLERNIKYYVSPITSIEALKNLILEEPVLLFQTTLVTKQYLKIK
;
A
#
# COMPACT_ATOMS: atom_id res chain seq x y z
N MET A 1 -11.24 -2.10 4.63
CA MET A 1 -11.34 -1.76 3.20
C MET A 1 -9.96 -1.39 2.69
N VAL A 2 -9.65 -1.72 1.44
CA VAL A 2 -8.35 -1.42 0.83
C VAL A 2 -8.55 -0.42 -0.31
N VAL A 3 -7.75 0.64 -0.35
CA VAL A 3 -7.82 1.69 -1.37
C VAL A 3 -6.47 1.81 -2.07
N LEU A 4 -6.47 1.61 -3.39
CA LEU A 4 -5.30 1.84 -4.24
C LEU A 4 -5.35 3.26 -4.81
N GLY A 5 -4.20 3.89 -4.92
CA GLY A 5 -4.07 5.22 -5.49
C GLY A 5 -2.82 5.35 -6.37
N LEU A 6 -2.98 6.00 -7.51
CA LEU A 6 -1.87 6.38 -8.37
C LEU A 6 -1.53 7.86 -8.14
N GLN A 7 -0.30 8.15 -7.74
CA GLN A 7 0.16 9.51 -7.45
C GLN A 7 1.25 9.91 -8.44
N LYS A 8 1.02 10.96 -9.21
CA LYS A 8 2.07 11.56 -10.06
C LYS A 8 3.15 12.21 -9.18
N SER A 9 4.41 12.01 -9.55
CA SER A 9 5.53 12.73 -8.95
C SER A 9 5.51 14.20 -9.34
N SER A 10 5.85 15.07 -8.38
CA SER A 10 6.03 16.50 -8.66
C SER A 10 7.35 16.83 -9.38
N TYR A 11 8.29 15.87 -9.43
CA TYR A 11 9.65 16.08 -9.92
C TYR A 11 9.95 15.37 -11.24
N SER A 12 9.07 14.46 -11.67
CA SER A 12 9.27 13.67 -12.88
C SER A 12 7.95 13.25 -13.53
N SER A 13 8.01 12.70 -14.73
CA SER A 13 6.85 12.08 -15.41
C SER A 13 6.54 10.67 -14.90
N SER A 14 6.86 10.39 -13.64
CA SER A 14 6.75 9.08 -13.01
C SER A 14 5.64 9.07 -11.95
N TYR A 15 5.23 7.87 -11.52
CA TYR A 15 4.10 7.66 -10.64
C TYR A 15 4.44 6.71 -9.49
N TYR A 16 3.86 6.98 -8.33
CA TYR A 16 3.86 6.10 -7.18
C TYR A 16 2.55 5.31 -7.13
N PHE A 17 2.64 4.03 -6.83
CA PHE A 17 1.49 3.19 -6.53
C PHE A 17 1.35 3.10 -5.01
N ASN A 18 0.32 3.75 -4.48
CA ASN A 18 0.08 3.82 -3.04
C ASN A 18 -1.12 2.94 -2.67
N LEU A 19 -1.11 2.51 -1.42
CA LEU A 19 -2.11 1.66 -0.80
C LEU A 19 -2.49 2.26 0.56
N GLY A 20 -3.78 2.33 0.85
CA GLY A 20 -4.32 2.67 2.15
C GLY A 20 -5.24 1.58 2.67
N TYR A 21 -5.01 1.12 3.90
CA TYR A 21 -5.95 0.27 4.62
C TYR A 21 -6.86 1.15 5.48
N ILE A 22 -8.16 1.05 5.25
CA ILE A 22 -9.20 1.80 5.96
C ILE A 22 -9.92 0.87 6.94
N ILE A 23 -9.87 1.21 8.23
CA ILE A 23 -10.63 0.57 9.29
C ILE A 23 -11.83 1.47 9.57
N LYS A 24 -13.03 1.00 9.25
CA LYS A 24 -14.27 1.81 9.33
C LYS A 24 -14.52 2.34 10.74
N ASP A 25 -14.22 1.55 11.76
CA ASP A 25 -14.37 1.94 13.17
C ASP A 25 -13.47 3.13 13.57
N LEU A 26 -12.44 3.44 12.77
CA LEU A 26 -11.48 4.52 13.01
C LEU A 26 -11.55 5.60 11.93
N ASN A 27 -12.35 5.42 10.89
CA ASN A 27 -12.42 6.31 9.75
C ASN A 27 -13.84 6.30 9.16
N GLU A 28 -14.56 7.40 9.42
CA GLU A 28 -15.96 7.60 9.05
C GLU A 28 -16.15 8.24 7.67
N LYS A 29 -15.08 8.52 6.93
CA LYS A 29 -15.19 9.13 5.60
C LYS A 29 -16.01 8.21 4.68
N ALA A 30 -17.01 8.79 4.01
CA ALA A 30 -17.86 8.05 3.09
C ALA A 30 -17.07 7.49 1.87
N ASN A 31 -16.14 8.28 1.34
CA ASN A 31 -15.33 7.95 0.17
C ASN A 31 -13.84 8.24 0.45
N PRO A 32 -13.17 7.42 1.28
CA PRO A 32 -11.78 7.66 1.64
C PRO A 32 -10.87 7.35 0.45
N ILE A 33 -9.79 8.13 0.35
CA ILE A 33 -8.69 7.88 -0.60
C ILE A 33 -7.52 7.22 0.12
N TYR A 34 -6.51 6.77 -0.64
CA TYR A 34 -5.36 6.05 -0.06
C TYR A 34 -4.64 6.84 1.05
N THR A 35 -4.63 8.17 0.99
CA THR A 35 -4.00 9.03 2.02
C THR A 35 -4.75 9.05 3.34
N ASP A 36 -6.02 8.64 3.34
CA ASP A 36 -6.86 8.49 4.53
C ASP A 36 -6.63 7.15 5.24
N GLY A 37 -5.72 6.32 4.72
CA GLY A 37 -5.33 5.03 5.29
C GLY A 37 -4.93 5.13 6.76
N ASN A 38 -5.54 4.29 7.60
CA ASN A 38 -5.09 3.99 8.96
C ASN A 38 -3.70 3.35 8.97
N ILE A 39 -3.40 2.62 7.89
CA ILE A 39 -2.07 2.15 7.52
C ILE A 39 -1.86 2.53 6.05
N ARG A 40 -0.68 3.06 5.73
CA ARG A 40 -0.32 3.45 4.36
C ARG A 40 0.90 2.68 3.89
N LEU A 41 0.90 2.29 2.64
CA LEU A 41 2.01 1.58 2.01
C LEU A 41 2.24 2.16 0.63
N ARG A 42 3.49 2.18 0.20
CA ARG A 42 3.85 2.36 -1.21
C ARG A 42 4.34 1.03 -1.75
N PHE A 43 3.90 0.69 -2.96
CA PHE A 43 4.38 -0.51 -3.62
C PHE A 43 5.82 -0.31 -4.08
N ASP A 44 6.65 -1.27 -3.69
CA ASP A 44 7.99 -1.43 -4.24
C ASP A 44 7.95 -2.38 -5.42
N PHE A 45 8.78 -2.09 -6.41
CA PHE A 45 8.94 -2.85 -7.61
C PHE A 45 10.41 -3.20 -7.81
N ASP A 46 10.63 -4.36 -8.41
CA ASP A 46 11.94 -4.73 -8.95
C ASP A 46 11.84 -4.66 -10.47
N LEU A 47 12.26 -3.51 -11.00
CA LEU A 47 12.18 -3.14 -12.41
C LEU A 47 13.59 -2.83 -12.90
N ASN A 48 13.94 -3.35 -14.08
CA ASN A 48 15.27 -3.18 -14.66
C ASN A 48 16.42 -3.49 -13.68
N GLU A 49 16.27 -4.56 -12.88
CA GLU A 49 17.24 -5.04 -11.88
C GLU A 49 17.50 -4.05 -10.74
N LYS A 50 16.61 -3.08 -10.55
CA LYS A 50 16.66 -2.09 -9.49
C LYS A 50 15.37 -2.13 -8.69
N LYS A 51 15.52 -2.09 -7.36
CA LYS A 51 14.40 -1.80 -6.47
C LYS A 51 14.02 -0.33 -6.61
N THR A 52 12.75 -0.08 -6.84
CA THR A 52 12.20 1.28 -6.98
C THR A 52 10.75 1.32 -6.54
N ASP A 53 10.33 2.44 -5.98
CA ASP A 53 8.97 2.70 -5.53
C ASP A 53 8.20 3.61 -6.51
N ILE A 54 8.86 4.00 -7.61
CA ILE A 54 8.38 4.98 -8.60
C ILE A 54 8.54 4.43 -10.02
N VAL A 55 7.51 4.63 -10.84
CA VAL A 55 7.43 4.04 -12.18
C VAL A 55 7.24 5.13 -13.23
N ASP A 56 8.13 5.17 -14.22
CA ASP A 56 7.95 5.93 -15.45
C ASP A 56 7.38 4.98 -16.52
N PHE A 57 6.11 5.13 -16.87
CA PHE A 57 5.43 4.24 -17.82
C PHE A 57 6.05 4.27 -19.22
N ASN A 58 6.79 5.33 -19.57
CA ASN A 58 7.48 5.40 -20.86
C ASN A 58 8.81 4.63 -20.88
N LYS A 59 9.32 4.22 -19.71
CA LYS A 59 10.64 3.59 -19.55
C LYS A 59 10.59 2.17 -19.01
N VAL A 60 9.38 1.63 -18.83
CA VAL A 60 9.15 0.31 -18.25
C VAL A 60 8.37 -0.55 -19.24
N GLN A 61 8.79 -1.81 -19.38
CA GLN A 61 8.04 -2.79 -20.15
C GLN A 61 6.71 -3.12 -19.44
N ASN A 62 5.59 -2.93 -20.15
CA ASN A 62 4.24 -3.10 -19.60
C ASN A 62 4.03 -4.48 -18.95
N ASP A 63 4.42 -5.57 -19.62
CA ASP A 63 4.23 -6.92 -19.08
C ASP A 63 4.98 -7.14 -17.77
N LYS A 64 6.18 -6.56 -17.64
CA LYS A 64 6.97 -6.66 -16.41
C LYS A 64 6.31 -5.86 -15.28
N LEU A 65 5.80 -4.67 -15.58
CA LEU A 65 5.07 -3.86 -14.62
C LEU A 65 3.80 -4.55 -14.13
N ILE A 66 2.99 -5.08 -15.06
CA ILE A 66 1.74 -5.78 -14.76
C ILE A 66 2.02 -6.95 -13.81
N LYS A 67 3.00 -7.81 -14.14
CA LYS A 67 3.38 -8.95 -13.29
C LYS A 67 3.81 -8.52 -11.87
N LYS A 68 4.57 -7.43 -11.76
CA LYS A 68 5.01 -6.93 -10.44
C LYS A 68 3.85 -6.28 -9.67
N LEU A 69 2.94 -5.60 -10.35
CA LEU A 69 1.73 -5.04 -9.75
C LEU A 69 0.79 -6.16 -9.25
N GLU A 70 0.56 -7.20 -10.06
CA GLU A 70 -0.20 -8.40 -9.68
C GLU A 70 0.40 -9.07 -8.45
N ARG A 71 1.74 -9.20 -8.38
CA ARG A 71 2.42 -9.70 -7.19
C ARG A 71 2.10 -8.87 -5.95
N ASN A 72 2.21 -7.54 -6.06
CA ASN A 72 1.91 -6.64 -4.94
C ASN A 72 0.43 -6.73 -4.51
N ILE A 73 -0.50 -6.82 -5.46
CA ILE A 73 -1.93 -7.03 -5.18
C ILE A 73 -2.16 -8.38 -4.51
N LYS A 74 -1.52 -9.45 -4.98
CA LYS A 74 -1.66 -10.79 -4.41
C LYS A 74 -1.13 -10.88 -2.98
N TYR A 75 -0.11 -10.07 -2.64
CA TYR A 75 0.51 -10.08 -1.32
C TYR A 75 -0.17 -9.11 -0.34
N TYR A 76 -0.33 -7.85 -0.73
CA TYR A 76 -0.80 -6.80 0.18
C TYR A 76 -2.32 -6.59 0.14
N VAL A 77 -3.01 -6.98 -0.93
CA VAL A 77 -4.45 -6.65 -1.08
C VAL A 77 -5.31 -7.88 -0.89
N SER A 78 -5.07 -8.90 -1.71
CA SER A 78 -5.92 -10.09 -1.82
C SER A 78 -6.11 -10.85 -0.49
N PRO A 79 -5.09 -11.01 0.38
CA PRO A 79 -5.24 -11.75 1.63
C PRO A 79 -5.99 -10.97 2.72
N ILE A 80 -6.21 -9.66 2.54
CA ILE A 80 -6.69 -8.78 3.61
C ILE A 80 -8.22 -8.74 3.62
N THR A 81 -8.80 -9.84 4.09
CA THR A 81 -10.24 -10.06 4.17
C THR A 81 -10.83 -9.73 5.54
N SER A 82 -9.99 -9.53 6.56
CA SER A 82 -10.40 -9.23 7.94
C SER A 82 -9.40 -8.34 8.67
N ILE A 83 -9.81 -7.80 9.83
CA ILE A 83 -8.93 -7.06 10.73
C ILE A 83 -7.78 -7.93 11.24
N GLU A 84 -8.04 -9.21 11.52
CA GLU A 84 -7.00 -10.14 11.97
C GLU A 84 -5.96 -10.41 10.87
N ALA A 85 -6.40 -10.58 9.61
CA ALA A 85 -5.48 -10.73 8.48
C ALA A 85 -4.58 -9.49 8.29
N LEU A 86 -5.16 -8.29 8.44
CA LEU A 86 -4.39 -7.04 8.42
C LEU A 86 -3.39 -6.95 9.57
N LYS A 87 -3.81 -7.33 10.78
CA LYS A 87 -2.94 -7.36 11.96
C LYS A 87 -1.75 -8.30 11.75
N ASN A 88 -1.99 -9.50 11.25
CA ASN A 88 -0.93 -10.47 10.95
C ASN A 88 0.06 -9.92 9.94
N LEU A 89 -0.42 -9.32 8.85
CA LEU A 89 0.44 -8.67 7.85
C LEU A 89 1.31 -7.56 8.49
N ILE A 90 0.74 -6.72 9.37
CA ILE A 90 1.51 -5.66 10.04
C ILE A 90 2.61 -6.24 10.95
N LEU A 91 2.36 -7.38 11.60
CA LEU A 91 3.34 -8.03 12.46
C LEU A 91 4.44 -8.75 11.65
N GLU A 92 4.12 -9.25 10.46
CA GLU A 92 5.07 -9.87 9.54
C GLU A 92 5.97 -8.84 8.83
N GLU A 93 5.46 -7.63 8.59
CA GLU A 93 6.13 -6.58 7.82
C GLU A 93 6.51 -5.37 8.70
N PRO A 94 7.77 -5.26 9.16
CA PRO A 94 8.20 -4.17 10.06
C PRO A 94 7.92 -2.77 9.53
N VAL A 95 7.97 -2.57 8.20
CA VAL A 95 7.68 -1.28 7.58
C VAL A 95 6.24 -0.84 7.81
N LEU A 96 5.29 -1.78 7.78
CA LEU A 96 3.87 -1.47 8.00
C LEU A 96 3.63 -1.05 9.44
N LEU A 97 4.37 -1.61 10.40
CA LEU A 97 4.29 -1.20 11.78
C LEU A 97 4.66 0.29 11.95
N PHE A 98 5.66 0.78 11.22
CA PHE A 98 6.03 2.20 11.24
C PHE A 98 5.02 3.09 10.49
N GLN A 99 4.38 2.56 9.45
CA GLN A 99 3.38 3.30 8.67
C GLN A 99 1.96 3.25 9.25
N THR A 100 1.76 2.50 10.33
CA THR A 100 0.49 2.38 11.05
C THR A 100 0.32 3.55 12.02
N THR A 101 -0.82 4.25 11.96
CA THR A 101 -1.09 5.35 12.90
C THR A 101 -1.17 4.84 14.34
N LEU A 102 -0.82 5.70 15.31
CA LEU A 102 -0.81 5.33 16.73
C LEU A 102 -2.17 4.80 17.21
N VAL A 103 -3.26 5.48 16.82
CA VAL A 103 -4.64 5.06 17.15
C VAL A 103 -4.93 3.67 16.61
N THR A 104 -4.45 3.35 15.41
CA THR A 104 -4.63 2.04 14.79
C THR A 104 -3.86 0.96 15.55
N LYS A 105 -2.63 1.24 15.97
CA LYS A 105 -1.86 0.31 16.82
C LYS A 105 -2.58 -0.03 18.11
N GLN A 106 -3.13 0.98 18.77
CA GLN A 106 -3.90 0.82 20.00
C GLN A 106 -5.16 -0.01 19.77
N TYR A 107 -5.92 0.28 18.72
CA TYR A 107 -7.11 -0.47 18.33
C TYR A 107 -6.80 -1.95 18.04
N LEU A 108 -5.71 -2.22 17.29
CA LEU A 108 -5.27 -3.58 16.95
C LEU A 108 -4.53 -4.29 18.08
N LYS A 109 -4.21 -3.58 19.17
CA LYS A 109 -3.42 -4.06 20.32
C LYS A 109 -2.04 -4.59 19.89
N ILE A 110 -1.35 -3.82 19.05
CA ILE A 110 0.02 -4.10 18.59
C ILE A 110 0.96 -2.97 19.07
N LYS A 111 2.22 -3.30 19.37
CA LYS A 111 3.24 -2.35 19.88
C LYS A 111 4.04 -1.74 18.73
#